data_AF-A0A2W4NUL5-F1
#
_entry.id   AF-A0A2W4NUL5-F1
#
_cell.length_a   1.000
_cell.length_b   1.000
_cell.length_c   1.000
_cell.angle_alpha   90.00
_cell.angle_beta   90.00
_cell.angle_gamma   90.00
#
_symmetry.space_group_name_H-M   'P 1'
#
loop_
_entity.id
_entity.type
_entity.pdbx_description
1 polymer ?
#
loop_
_entity_poly.entity_id
_entity_poly.type
_entity_poly.pdbx_seq_one_letter_code
_entity_poly.pdbx_strand_id
1 'polypeptide(L)'
;MPDFRVEHRFDCSEDTYWGRLFFDEEYNRRLFLEYLKFSVFREVKREERDGKVHRVVEAAPPVGDLPGPLKAVVGEGIGYEERGVFDPNRKAYSVEVVPNRLADKIHVRLELSTRPDGPDHCIRVAQGSVSAKIFGVGGLLEKRLIADLEKSYSKSAVFTNRFVAEKGLR
;
A
#
# COMPACT_ATOMS: atom_id res chain seq x y z
N MET A 1 18.00 7.01 -5.08
CA MET A 1 16.69 6.89 -4.40
C MET A 1 16.37 5.41 -4.44
N PRO A 2 16.39 4.71 -3.30
CA PRO A 2 16.18 3.27 -3.30
C PRO A 2 14.77 2.93 -3.75
N ASP A 3 14.69 1.96 -4.64
CA ASP A 3 13.48 1.43 -5.26
C ASP A 3 13.18 0.02 -4.76
N PHE A 4 11.93 -0.39 -4.94
CA PHE A 4 11.51 -1.77 -4.73
C PHE A 4 10.49 -2.15 -5.79
N ARG A 5 10.41 -3.46 -6.06
CA ARG A 5 9.40 -4.05 -6.93
C ARG A 5 9.09 -5.46 -6.44
N VAL A 6 7.81 -5.73 -6.21
CA VAL A 6 7.31 -7.07 -5.86
C VAL A 6 6.10 -7.43 -6.72
N GLU A 7 6.01 -8.70 -7.10
CA GLU A 7 4.91 -9.22 -7.90
C GLU A 7 4.19 -10.33 -7.13
N HIS A 8 2.86 -10.35 -7.24
CA HIS A 8 2.02 -11.34 -6.57
C HIS A 8 0.92 -11.79 -7.51
N ARG A 9 0.73 -13.10 -7.64
CA ARG A 9 -0.39 -13.68 -8.38
C ARG A 9 -1.65 -13.63 -7.52
N PHE A 10 -2.73 -13.10 -8.08
CA PHE A 10 -4.06 -13.13 -7.51
C PHE A 10 -4.96 -14.11 -8.24
N ASP A 11 -5.77 -14.82 -7.45
CA ASP A 11 -6.71 -15.83 -7.96
C ASP A 11 -8.04 -15.19 -8.40
N CYS A 12 -7.96 -14.01 -9.02
CA CYS A 12 -9.09 -13.31 -9.65
C CYS A 12 -8.61 -12.51 -10.86
N SER A 13 -9.53 -12.19 -11.77
CA SER A 13 -9.24 -11.31 -12.92
C SER A 13 -8.91 -9.88 -12.50
N GLU A 14 -8.30 -9.11 -13.41
CA GLU A 14 -8.03 -7.68 -13.18
C GLU A 14 -9.31 -6.88 -12.95
N ASP A 15 -10.38 -7.21 -13.69
CA ASP A 15 -11.67 -6.54 -13.56
C ASP A 15 -12.31 -6.82 -12.21
N THR A 16 -12.19 -8.04 -11.70
CA THR A 16 -12.62 -8.36 -10.34
C THR A 16 -11.76 -7.63 -9.31
N TYR A 17 -10.44 -7.61 -9.47
CA TYR A 17 -9.56 -6.92 -8.53
C TYR A 17 -9.90 -5.44 -8.41
N TRP A 18 -9.93 -4.71 -9.53
CA TRP A 18 -10.18 -3.27 -9.50
C TRP A 18 -11.65 -2.91 -9.27
N GLY A 19 -12.58 -3.67 -9.85
CA GLY A 19 -14.00 -3.37 -9.82
C GLY A 19 -14.73 -3.86 -8.56
N ARG A 20 -14.20 -4.87 -7.87
CA ARG A 20 -14.90 -5.51 -6.73
C ARG A 20 -14.07 -5.65 -5.46
N LEU A 21 -12.74 -5.58 -5.51
CA LEU A 21 -11.89 -5.83 -4.33
C LEU A 21 -11.17 -4.57 -3.85
N PHE A 22 -10.43 -3.89 -4.72
CA PHE A 22 -9.49 -2.85 -4.33
C PHE A 22 -10.13 -1.69 -3.53
N PHE A 23 -11.39 -1.39 -3.86
CA PHE A 23 -12.17 -0.32 -3.27
C PHE A 23 -13.26 -0.80 -2.31
N ASP A 24 -13.37 -2.11 -2.08
CA ASP A 24 -14.38 -2.70 -1.20
C ASP A 24 -14.06 -2.44 0.27
N GLU A 25 -15.06 -1.98 1.01
CA GLU A 25 -14.89 -1.56 2.40
C GLU A 25 -14.56 -2.75 3.31
N GLU A 26 -15.25 -3.88 3.14
CA GLU A 26 -15.04 -5.06 3.97
C GLU A 26 -13.63 -5.63 3.77
N TYR A 27 -13.23 -5.78 2.51
CA TYR A 27 -11.89 -6.21 2.12
C TYR A 27 -10.81 -5.33 2.75
N ASN A 28 -10.93 -4.01 2.59
CA ASN A 28 -9.94 -3.08 3.11
C ASN A 28 -9.90 -3.10 4.65
N ARG A 29 -11.06 -3.05 5.32
CA ARG A 29 -11.16 -3.11 6.78
C ARG A 29 -10.49 -4.37 7.34
N ARG A 30 -10.80 -5.54 6.76
CA ARG A 30 -10.24 -6.83 7.20
C ARG A 30 -8.75 -6.95 6.88
N LEU A 31 -8.32 -6.51 5.70
CA LEU A 31 -6.91 -6.52 5.32
C LEU A 31 -6.08 -5.67 6.28
N PHE A 32 -6.43 -4.39 6.44
CA PHE A 32 -5.59 -3.44 7.16
C PHE A 32 -5.73 -3.58 8.68
N LEU A 33 -6.94 -3.58 9.23
CA LEU A 33 -7.14 -3.58 10.68
C LEU A 33 -6.98 -4.98 11.28
N GLU A 34 -7.55 -6.01 10.65
CA GLU A 34 -7.57 -7.35 11.24
C GLU A 34 -6.33 -8.17 10.88
N TYR A 35 -5.86 -8.12 9.63
CA TYR A 35 -4.78 -8.99 9.16
C TYR A 35 -3.40 -8.34 9.26
N LEU A 36 -3.25 -7.11 8.79
CA LEU A 36 -1.99 -6.35 8.86
C LEU A 36 -1.80 -5.63 10.19
N LYS A 37 -2.85 -5.55 11.03
CA LYS A 37 -2.82 -4.97 12.38
C LYS A 37 -2.49 -3.46 12.39
N PHE A 38 -2.98 -2.73 11.40
CA PHE A 38 -2.96 -1.28 11.42
C PHE A 38 -3.86 -0.79 12.55
N SER A 39 -3.42 0.21 13.31
CA SER A 39 -4.23 0.82 14.37
C SER A 39 -5.26 1.79 13.81
N VAL A 40 -4.98 2.34 12.63
CA VAL A 40 -5.88 3.22 11.87
C VAL A 40 -5.85 2.79 10.41
N PHE A 41 -7.03 2.68 9.81
CA PHE A 41 -7.23 2.63 8.37
C PHE A 41 -8.63 3.18 8.08
N ARG A 42 -8.70 4.31 7.38
CA ARG A 42 -9.97 4.91 6.98
C ARG A 42 -9.83 5.65 5.67
N GLU A 43 -10.82 5.48 4.80
CA GLU A 43 -10.94 6.32 3.62
C GLU A 43 -11.54 7.66 4.03
N VAL A 44 -10.79 8.73 3.81
CA VAL A 44 -11.17 10.10 4.18
C VAL A 44 -11.90 10.79 3.04
N LYS A 45 -11.49 10.49 1.80
CA LYS A 45 -12.07 11.08 0.60
C LYS A 45 -11.98 10.11 -0.56
N ARG A 46 -13.04 10.02 -1.34
CA ARG A 46 -13.04 9.40 -2.66
C ARG A 46 -13.88 10.24 -3.61
N GLU A 47 -13.32 10.55 -4.76
CA GLU A 47 -14.02 11.31 -5.81
C GLU A 47 -13.61 10.81 -7.19
N GLU A 48 -14.56 10.81 -8.11
CA GLU A 48 -14.27 10.60 -9.52
C GLU A 48 -14.03 11.94 -10.20
N ARG A 49 -12.92 12.03 -10.93
CA ARG A 49 -12.53 13.23 -11.67
C ARG A 49 -11.77 12.83 -12.93
N ASP A 50 -12.15 13.39 -14.07
CA ASP A 50 -11.46 13.18 -15.35
C ASP A 50 -11.31 11.69 -15.72
N GLY A 51 -12.32 10.87 -15.39
CA GLY A 51 -12.33 9.42 -15.63
C GLY A 51 -11.38 8.61 -14.72
N LYS A 52 -10.90 9.23 -13.63
CA LYS A 52 -9.99 8.62 -12.64
C LYS A 52 -10.62 8.68 -11.25
N VAL A 53 -10.26 7.73 -10.40
CA VAL A 53 -10.70 7.73 -8.99
C VAL A 53 -9.58 8.30 -8.13
N HIS A 54 -9.82 9.45 -7.53
CA HIS A 54 -8.95 10.04 -6.53
C HIS A 54 -9.38 9.55 -5.15
N ARG A 55 -8.45 9.04 -4.36
CA ARG A 55 -8.72 8.52 -3.02
C ARG A 55 -7.66 9.02 -2.04
N VAL A 56 -8.11 9.49 -0.88
CA VAL A 56 -7.28 9.81 0.28
C VAL A 56 -7.60 8.84 1.39
N VAL A 57 -6.58 8.14 1.90
CA VAL A 57 -6.67 7.21 3.02
C VAL A 57 -5.79 7.72 4.14
N GLU A 58 -6.28 7.66 5.37
CA GLU A 58 -5.45 7.77 6.55
C GLU A 58 -5.15 6.38 7.10
N ALA A 59 -3.87 6.13 7.40
CA ALA A 59 -3.44 4.86 7.93
C ALA A 59 -2.32 5.00 8.96
N ALA A 60 -2.26 4.04 9.88
CA ALA A 60 -1.20 3.91 10.87
C ALA A 60 -0.77 2.44 10.97
N PRO A 61 0.33 2.04 10.31
CA PRO A 61 0.85 0.68 10.39
C PRO A 61 1.39 0.37 11.80
N PRO A 62 1.46 -0.92 12.18
CA PRO A 62 2.13 -1.30 13.41
C PRO A 62 3.62 -0.92 13.33
N VAL A 63 4.11 -0.19 14.34
CA VAL A 63 5.53 0.07 14.49
C VAL A 63 6.17 -1.16 15.11
N GLY A 64 6.87 -1.95 14.29
CA GLY A 64 7.66 -3.08 14.78
C GLY A 64 8.87 -2.63 15.60
N ASP A 65 9.69 -3.58 16.03
CA ASP A 65 10.93 -3.26 16.74
C ASP A 65 11.89 -2.45 15.84
N LEU A 66 12.05 -1.18 16.19
CA LEU A 66 12.98 -0.28 15.54
C LEU A 66 14.31 -0.25 16.32
N PRO A 67 15.46 -0.33 15.63
CA PRO A 67 16.76 -0.02 16.22
C PRO A 67 16.74 1.36 16.89
N GLY A 68 17.45 1.53 18.01
CA GLY A 68 17.45 2.76 18.81
C GLY A 68 17.50 4.08 18.02
N PRO A 69 18.43 4.23 17.05
CA PRO A 69 18.49 5.43 16.21
C PRO A 69 17.24 5.68 15.35
N LEU A 70 16.59 4.62 14.85
CA LEU A 70 15.32 4.76 14.11
C LEU A 70 14.16 5.06 15.04
N LYS A 71 14.12 4.42 16.22
CA LYS A 71 13.08 4.67 17.23
C LYS A 71 13.06 6.13 17.66
N ALA A 72 14.23 6.75 17.83
CA ALA A 72 14.35 8.18 18.17
C ALA A 72 13.78 9.11 17.08
N VAL A 73 13.90 8.73 15.81
CA VAL A 73 13.36 9.51 14.68
C VAL A 73 11.85 9.30 14.50
N VAL A 74 11.40 8.06 14.66
CA VAL A 74 10.01 7.64 14.41
C VAL A 74 9.07 8.01 15.56
N GLY A 75 9.55 7.98 16.80
CA GLY A 75 8.74 8.28 17.99
C GLY A 75 7.62 7.25 18.24
N GLU A 76 6.55 7.68 18.91
CA GLU A 76 5.46 6.80 19.40
C GLU A 76 4.41 6.41 18.33
N GLY A 77 4.73 6.55 17.05
CA GLY A 77 3.82 6.12 15.98
C GLY A 77 4.01 6.91 14.69
N ILE A 78 3.93 6.20 13.56
CA ILE A 78 3.87 6.79 12.22
C ILE A 78 2.45 6.59 11.71
N GLY A 79 1.73 7.70 11.56
CA GLY A 79 0.54 7.75 10.72
C GLY A 79 0.88 8.45 9.42
N TYR A 80 0.07 8.26 8.39
CA TYR A 80 0.23 8.95 7.12
C TYR A 80 -1.10 9.12 6.40
N GLU A 81 -1.13 10.09 5.49
CA GLU A 81 -2.12 10.12 4.41
C GLU A 81 -1.53 9.45 3.16
N GLU A 82 -2.26 8.51 2.57
CA GLU A 82 -2.05 8.02 1.22
C GLU A 82 -2.94 8.81 0.27
N ARG A 83 -2.33 9.52 -0.68
CA ARG A 83 -3.03 10.25 -1.74
C ARG A 83 -2.83 9.49 -3.02
N GLY A 84 -3.87 8.82 -3.49
CA GLY A 84 -3.76 7.98 -4.67
C GLY A 84 -4.77 8.27 -5.76
N VAL A 85 -4.38 7.90 -6.98
CA VAL A 85 -5.15 8.11 -8.20
C VAL A 85 -5.20 6.79 -8.97
N PHE A 86 -6.40 6.26 -9.18
CA PHE A 86 -6.64 5.09 -10.01
C PHE A 86 -6.96 5.52 -11.42
N ASP A 87 -6.21 4.99 -12.37
CA ASP A 87 -6.43 5.13 -13.80
C ASP A 87 -6.97 3.81 -14.35
N PRO A 88 -8.27 3.71 -14.69
CA PRO A 88 -8.89 2.47 -15.14
C PRO A 88 -8.35 2.01 -16.51
N ASN A 89 -7.86 2.93 -17.35
CA ASN A 89 -7.29 2.60 -18.65
C ASN A 89 -5.91 1.94 -18.51
N ARG A 90 -5.15 2.32 -17.46
CA ARG A 90 -3.84 1.75 -17.15
C ARG A 90 -3.91 0.55 -16.20
N LYS A 91 -5.07 0.29 -15.60
CA LYS A 91 -5.24 -0.67 -14.49
C LYS A 91 -4.17 -0.45 -13.40
N ALA A 92 -3.99 0.83 -13.04
CA ALA A 92 -2.91 1.27 -12.16
C ALA A 92 -3.38 2.32 -11.15
N TYR A 93 -2.90 2.21 -9.92
CA TYR A 93 -3.13 3.12 -8.81
C TYR A 93 -1.79 3.71 -8.34
N SER A 94 -1.56 4.98 -8.66
CA SER A 94 -0.37 5.72 -8.22
C SER A 94 -0.64 6.39 -6.88
N VAL A 95 0.32 6.36 -5.96
CA VAL A 95 0.17 6.84 -4.58
C VAL A 95 1.36 7.69 -4.19
N GLU A 96 1.09 8.82 -3.54
CA GLU A 96 2.03 9.58 -2.74
C GLU A 96 1.65 9.44 -1.26
N VAL A 97 2.62 9.03 -0.43
CA VAL A 97 2.43 8.94 1.01
C VAL A 97 2.95 10.22 1.64
N VAL A 98 2.11 10.86 2.45
CA VAL A 98 2.43 12.05 3.23
C VAL A 98 2.42 11.67 4.72
N PRO A 99 3.59 11.45 5.32
CA PRO A 99 3.70 11.15 6.75
C PRO A 99 3.15 12.29 7.61
N ASN A 100 2.51 11.97 8.73
CA ASN A 100 2.05 12.98 9.69
C ASN A 100 3.20 13.66 10.45
N ARG A 101 4.40 13.09 10.39
CA ARG A 101 5.65 13.59 10.97
C ARG A 101 6.75 13.49 9.93
N LEU A 102 7.67 14.45 9.92
CA LEU A 102 8.81 14.46 8.98
C LEU A 102 8.37 14.49 7.50
N ALA A 103 7.23 15.11 7.20
CA ALA A 103 6.68 15.19 5.83
C ALA A 103 7.63 15.88 4.83
N ASP A 104 8.49 16.77 5.32
CA ASP A 104 9.54 17.47 4.55
C ASP A 104 10.81 16.61 4.36
N LYS A 105 10.95 15.52 5.11
CA LYS A 105 12.15 14.67 5.13
C LYS A 105 11.92 13.29 4.54
N ILE A 106 10.71 12.76 4.61
CA ILE A 106 10.36 11.43 4.11
C ILE A 106 9.40 11.57 2.94
N HIS A 107 9.78 10.99 1.80
CA HIS A 107 8.94 10.90 0.62
C HIS A 107 8.82 9.46 0.16
N VAL A 108 7.60 8.99 -0.05
CA VAL A 108 7.32 7.66 -0.58
C VAL A 108 6.35 7.80 -1.74
N ARG A 109 6.70 7.18 -2.87
CA ARG A 109 5.84 7.09 -4.05
C ARG A 109 5.72 5.64 -4.46
N LEU A 110 4.51 5.22 -4.79
CA LEU A 110 4.17 3.84 -5.07
C LEU A 110 3.24 3.78 -6.27
N GLU A 111 3.31 2.68 -7.02
CA GLU A 111 2.32 2.32 -8.02
C GLU A 111 1.92 0.86 -7.81
N LEU A 112 0.61 0.61 -7.76
CA LEU A 112 0.03 -0.71 -7.83
C LEU A 112 -0.58 -0.86 -9.21
N SER A 113 -0.16 -1.84 -9.98
CA SER A 113 -0.78 -2.17 -11.27
C SER A 113 -1.08 -3.65 -11.36
N THR A 114 -1.93 -4.03 -12.31
CA THR A 114 -2.14 -5.43 -12.65
C THR A 114 -1.81 -5.70 -14.10
N ARG A 115 -1.63 -6.99 -14.42
CA ARG A 115 -1.64 -7.53 -15.77
C ARG A 115 -2.38 -8.88 -15.80
N PRO A 116 -3.02 -9.27 -16.91
CA PRO A 116 -3.70 -10.56 -16.99
C PRO A 116 -2.74 -11.74 -16.81
N ASP A 117 -3.22 -12.81 -16.19
CA ASP A 117 -2.52 -14.11 -16.07
C ASP A 117 -3.48 -15.30 -16.30
N GLY A 118 -4.51 -15.09 -17.12
CA GLY A 118 -5.62 -16.02 -17.36
C GLY A 118 -6.98 -15.34 -17.21
N PRO A 119 -8.10 -16.07 -17.45
CA PRO A 119 -9.45 -15.52 -17.32
C PRO A 119 -9.82 -15.10 -15.89
N ASP A 120 -9.30 -15.82 -14.92
CA ASP A 120 -9.60 -15.78 -13.48
C ASP A 120 -8.34 -15.49 -12.65
N HIS A 121 -7.31 -14.93 -13.27
CA HIS A 121 -6.03 -14.64 -12.62
C HIS A 121 -5.40 -13.34 -13.13
N CYS A 122 -4.72 -12.64 -12.24
CA CYS A 122 -3.88 -11.50 -12.60
C CYS A 122 -2.60 -11.48 -11.77
N ILE A 123 -1.57 -10.82 -12.28
CA ILE A 123 -0.37 -10.47 -11.51
C ILE A 123 -0.52 -9.03 -11.05
N ARG A 124 -0.56 -8.81 -9.73
CA ARG A 124 -0.36 -7.48 -9.15
C ARG A 124 1.13 -7.18 -9.08
N VAL A 125 1.51 -6.02 -9.58
CA VAL A 125 2.84 -5.43 -9.44
C VAL A 125 2.75 -4.27 -8.45
N ALA A 126 3.53 -4.31 -7.39
CA ALA A 126 3.74 -3.16 -6.50
C ALA A 126 5.18 -2.68 -6.66
N GLN A 127 5.35 -1.43 -7.03
CA GLN A 127 6.67 -0.82 -7.22
C GLN A 127 6.70 0.60 -6.70
N GLY A 128 7.87 1.10 -6.33
CA GLY A 128 7.97 2.46 -5.83
C GLY A 128 9.36 2.82 -5.36
N SER A 129 9.43 3.96 -4.69
CA SER A 129 10.68 4.54 -4.20
C SER A 129 10.48 5.22 -2.87
N VAL A 130 11.50 5.13 -2.02
CA VAL A 130 11.55 5.79 -0.71
C VAL A 130 12.74 6.74 -0.68
N SER A 131 12.56 7.93 -0.09
CA SER A 131 13.63 8.88 0.18
C SER A 131 13.51 9.40 1.61
N ALA A 132 14.60 9.39 2.38
CA ALA A 132 14.66 9.95 3.72
C ALA A 132 15.87 10.88 3.90
N LYS A 133 15.63 12.18 4.01
CA LYS A 133 16.65 13.23 4.19
C LYS A 133 16.91 13.50 5.68
N ILE A 134 17.48 12.51 6.36
CA ILE A 134 17.79 12.58 7.80
C ILE A 134 19.27 12.28 8.00
N PHE A 135 20.01 13.25 8.54
CA PHE A 135 21.45 13.13 8.75
C PHE A 135 21.79 11.92 9.63
N GLY A 136 22.75 11.11 9.19
CA GLY A 136 23.23 9.93 9.92
C GLY A 136 22.37 8.66 9.84
N VAL A 137 21.07 8.75 9.54
CA VAL A 137 20.16 7.58 9.58
C VAL A 137 19.22 7.43 8.37
N GLY A 138 19.23 8.36 7.43
CA GLY A 138 18.34 8.34 6.25
C GLY A 138 18.36 7.02 5.48
N GLY A 139 19.55 6.55 5.09
CA GLY A 139 19.68 5.29 4.35
C GLY A 139 19.24 4.03 5.14
N LEU A 140 19.35 4.05 6.47
CA LEU A 140 18.83 2.96 7.31
C LEU A 140 17.30 2.98 7.36
N LEU A 141 16.71 4.17 7.45
CA LEU A 141 15.26 4.34 7.43
C LEU A 141 14.67 3.94 6.08
N GLU A 142 15.29 4.36 4.97
CA GLU A 142 14.85 3.97 3.62
C GLU A 142 14.81 2.45 3.43
N LYS A 143 15.89 1.76 3.80
CA LYS A 143 15.95 0.28 3.75
C LYS A 143 14.87 -0.37 4.61
N ARG A 144 14.64 0.17 5.81
CA ARG A 144 13.60 -0.34 6.72
C ARG A 144 12.20 -0.20 6.12
N LEU A 145 11.88 0.98 5.57
CA LEU A 145 10.59 1.27 4.95
C LEU A 145 10.35 0.38 3.72
N ILE A 146 11.36 0.17 2.87
CA ILE A 146 11.27 -0.77 1.74
C ILE A 146 10.97 -2.18 2.23
N ALA A 147 11.73 -2.69 3.20
CA ALA A 147 11.50 -4.02 3.75
C ALA A 147 10.10 -4.18 4.35
N ASP A 148 9.56 -3.13 4.99
CA ASP A 148 8.20 -3.12 5.52
C ASP A 148 7.14 -3.12 4.40
N LEU A 149 7.34 -2.36 3.33
CA LEU A 149 6.46 -2.33 2.16
C LEU A 149 6.41 -3.72 1.48
N GLU A 150 7.57 -4.31 1.19
CA GLU A 150 7.67 -5.63 0.56
C GLU A 150 6.99 -6.72 1.41
N LYS A 151 7.23 -6.69 2.73
CA LYS A 151 6.60 -7.61 3.69
C LYS A 151 5.09 -7.39 3.76
N SER A 152 4.63 -6.14 3.80
CA SER A 152 3.21 -5.78 3.84
C SER A 152 2.49 -6.27 2.59
N TYR A 153 3.05 -6.03 1.39
CA TYR A 153 2.46 -6.49 0.13
C TYR A 153 2.47 -8.01 -0.01
N SER A 154 3.51 -8.69 0.45
CA SER A 154 3.55 -10.16 0.44
C SER A 154 2.48 -10.75 1.35
N LYS A 155 2.31 -10.18 2.55
CA LYS A 155 1.19 -10.55 3.44
C LYS A 155 -0.15 -10.25 2.81
N SER A 156 -0.32 -9.06 2.23
CA SER A 156 -1.59 -8.65 1.62
C SER A 156 -2.00 -9.63 0.53
N ALA A 157 -1.06 -10.12 -0.28
CA ALA A 157 -1.36 -11.05 -1.35
C ALA A 157 -1.95 -12.38 -0.85
N VAL A 158 -1.37 -12.92 0.23
CA VAL A 158 -1.91 -14.11 0.91
C VAL A 158 -3.35 -13.86 1.40
N PHE A 159 -3.59 -12.68 1.97
CA PHE A 159 -4.93 -12.30 2.40
C PHE A 159 -5.90 -12.17 1.21
N THR A 160 -5.48 -11.52 0.12
CA THR A 160 -6.29 -11.29 -1.07
C THR A 160 -6.81 -12.60 -1.64
N ASN A 161 -5.95 -13.59 -1.86
CA ASN A 161 -6.38 -14.88 -2.43
C ASN A 161 -7.32 -15.63 -1.49
N ARG A 162 -7.08 -15.54 -0.17
CA ARG A 162 -8.01 -16.10 0.82
C ARG A 162 -9.39 -15.43 0.74
N PHE A 163 -9.43 -14.10 0.69
CA PHE A 163 -10.69 -13.36 0.62
C PHE A 163 -11.44 -13.63 -0.68
N VAL A 164 -10.73 -13.70 -1.81
CA VAL A 164 -11.26 -14.08 -3.12
C VAL A 164 -11.93 -15.44 -3.07
N ALA A 165 -11.26 -16.44 -2.49
CA ALA A 165 -11.81 -17.78 -2.34
C ALA A 165 -13.05 -17.78 -1.42
N GLU A 166 -13.00 -17.07 -0.29
CA GLU A 166 -14.10 -16.96 0.68
C GLU A 166 -15.35 -16.34 0.06
N LYS A 167 -15.20 -15.32 -0.79
CA LYS A 167 -16.30 -14.56 -1.40
C LYS A 167 -16.74 -15.10 -2.76
N GLY A 168 -16.09 -16.15 -3.28
CA GLY A 168 -16.40 -16.70 -4.60
C GLY A 168 -16.11 -15.72 -5.75
N LEU A 169 -15.02 -14.96 -5.64
CA LEU A 169 -14.63 -13.89 -6.58
C LEU A 169 -13.53 -14.31 -7.57
N ARG A 170 -13.45 -15.60 -7.90
CA ARG A 170 -12.50 -16.09 -8.90
C ARG A 170 -12.91 -15.61 -10.30
#